data_AF-A0A7S0VRD3-F1
#
_entry.id   AF-A0A7S0VRD3-F1
#
_cell.length_a   1.000
_cell.length_b   1.000
_cell.length_c   1.000
_cell.angle_alpha   90.00
_cell.angle_beta   90.00
_cell.angle_gamma   90.00
#
_symmetry.space_group_name_H-M   'P 1'
#
loop_
_entity.id
_entity.type
_entity.pdbx_description
1 polymer ?
#
loop_
_entity_poly.entity_id
_entity_poly.type
_entity_poly.pdbx_seq_one_letter_code
_entity_poly.pdbx_strand_id
1 'polypeptide(L)'
;MRAWIFSAPSWHSTCPWGIRSLPTQATRWVACLDTWGEMQACLAAAHPHSGTRARVWCPLWRRGHHRGGGGTRVAAPEHWPRARLTSPPAPRPQHSTSEYKSTVRALVSSRLFPARKVDPVPVHSMCDAYRIQQGVAQCASLRSKEGGTIKGWKVGASNQAAIDKLGLKEAFRGPLFTPTLRRSPSTVAWEELGVALFAVEAEFAFSMDRTLPPRPEPYSEDEVWAAVRSVHPAIEIAASRSPSALPLSPDTVHALVADHALHGVLVVGDGVPAGEVDRNALPSVRATIERSAPAPAGAAPGDRAVESDSGSVSAEGAGSNVLGSPLTSLTWLANALRKDGIALEAEAIVTTGAAALLTSDQVPWGKECVLEASLSGLGGGEGAAQRVRLNMPREGVRPWEIRE
;
A
#
# COMPACT_ATOMS: atom_id res chain seq x y z
N MET A 1 23.38 43.16 -3.99
CA MET A 1 23.10 42.45 -5.26
C MET A 1 24.20 42.77 -6.25
N ARG A 2 25.05 41.80 -6.59
CA ARG A 2 25.94 41.85 -7.76
C ARG A 2 25.97 40.44 -8.36
N ALA A 3 25.48 40.33 -9.59
CA ALA A 3 25.49 39.12 -10.39
C ALA A 3 26.87 38.94 -11.02
N TRP A 4 27.38 37.71 -11.03
CA TRP A 4 28.48 37.30 -11.89
C TRP A 4 27.90 36.33 -12.92
N ILE A 5 27.87 36.78 -14.18
CA ILE A 5 27.52 35.99 -15.36
C ILE A 5 28.82 35.35 -15.84
N PHE A 6 28.85 34.01 -15.89
CA PHE A 6 29.82 33.30 -16.71
C PHE A 6 29.07 32.67 -17.89
N SER A 7 29.42 33.10 -19.09
CA SER A 7 29.03 32.50 -20.36
C SER A 7 29.83 31.21 -20.58
N ALA A 8 29.13 30.10 -20.81
CA ALA A 8 29.74 28.86 -21.29
C ALA A 8 29.59 28.76 -22.82
N PRO A 9 30.55 28.14 -23.54
CA PRO A 9 30.50 28.01 -24.99
C PRO A 9 29.36 27.08 -25.43
N SER A 10 28.70 27.47 -26.53
CA SER A 10 27.64 26.70 -27.18
C SER A 10 28.14 25.34 -27.65
N TRP A 11 27.73 24.27 -26.97
CA TRP A 11 27.73 22.92 -27.52
C TRP A 11 26.32 22.60 -28.04
N HIS A 12 26.18 22.52 -29.35
CA HIS A 12 25.00 21.95 -30.00
C HIS A 12 25.09 20.43 -29.91
N SER A 13 24.43 19.84 -28.91
CA SER A 13 24.04 18.43 -28.93
C SER A 13 22.52 18.37 -28.79
N THR A 14 21.88 17.78 -29.79
CA THR A 14 20.44 17.57 -29.89
C THR A 14 19.90 16.77 -28.70
N CYS A 15 18.91 17.33 -28.01
CA CYS A 15 18.14 16.65 -26.98
C CYS A 15 17.25 15.57 -27.64
N PRO A 16 17.21 14.32 -27.16
CA PRO A 16 16.42 13.23 -27.77
C PRO A 16 14.89 13.39 -27.58
N TRP A 17 14.44 14.54 -27.08
CA TRP A 17 13.03 14.82 -26.74
C TRP A 17 12.33 15.80 -27.68
N GLY A 18 12.98 16.29 -28.74
CA GLY A 18 12.26 16.94 -29.87
C GLY A 18 11.41 18.17 -29.53
N ILE A 19 11.72 18.94 -28.48
CA ILE A 19 10.97 20.16 -28.14
C ILE A 19 11.68 21.37 -28.76
N ARG A 20 11.04 22.00 -29.75
CA ARG A 20 11.43 23.33 -30.24
C ARG A 20 11.05 24.40 -29.21
N SER A 21 11.97 25.33 -29.04
CA SER A 21 11.99 26.51 -28.16
C SER A 21 10.70 27.33 -28.11
N LEU A 22 10.28 27.75 -26.90
CA LEU A 22 9.47 28.94 -26.63
C LEU A 22 9.84 29.55 -25.25
N PRO A 23 9.53 30.84 -24.99
CA PRO A 23 10.50 31.79 -24.44
C PRO A 23 10.64 31.80 -22.92
N THR A 24 11.83 32.25 -22.54
CA THR A 24 12.31 32.54 -21.20
C THR A 24 11.34 33.34 -20.35
N GLN A 25 10.76 32.72 -19.32
CA GLN A 25 10.70 33.27 -17.96
C GLN A 25 10.19 32.20 -16.97
N ALA A 26 10.99 32.00 -15.91
CA ALA A 26 10.66 31.30 -14.67
C ALA A 26 10.13 29.85 -14.75
N THR A 27 11.03 28.86 -14.67
CA THR A 27 10.68 27.60 -13.97
C THR A 27 11.92 26.94 -13.40
N ARG A 28 11.95 26.79 -12.07
CA ARG A 28 12.87 25.89 -11.37
C ARG A 28 12.51 24.46 -11.78
N TRP A 29 13.46 23.72 -12.36
CA TRP A 29 13.33 22.28 -12.56
C TRP A 29 14.20 21.57 -11.53
N VAL A 30 13.54 20.89 -10.58
CA VAL A 30 14.16 19.83 -9.79
C VAL A 30 14.19 18.62 -10.71
N ALA A 31 15.39 18.25 -11.19
CA ALA A 31 15.57 16.97 -11.86
C ALA A 31 15.43 15.88 -10.80
N CYS A 32 14.32 15.13 -10.84
CA CYS A 32 14.18 13.87 -10.11
C CYS A 32 15.26 12.90 -10.59
N LEU A 33 16.24 12.64 -9.72
CA LEU A 33 17.07 11.44 -9.72
C LEU A 33 16.85 10.81 -8.34
N ASP A 34 15.71 10.13 -8.18
CA ASP A 34 15.19 9.71 -6.87
C ASP A 34 15.22 8.18 -6.66
N THR A 35 16.06 7.46 -7.39
CA THR A 35 16.38 6.06 -7.05
C THR A 35 17.89 5.84 -6.96
N TRP A 36 18.31 5.06 -5.96
CA TRP A 36 19.70 4.61 -5.81
C TRP A 36 20.23 3.90 -7.07
N GLY A 37 19.34 3.28 -7.85
CA GLY A 37 19.65 2.64 -9.14
C GLY A 37 19.98 3.63 -10.27
N GLU A 38 19.30 4.78 -10.34
CA GLU A 38 19.60 5.82 -11.34
C GLU A 38 20.93 6.53 -11.05
N MET A 39 21.27 6.69 -9.76
CA MET A 39 22.58 7.24 -9.35
C MET A 39 23.74 6.31 -9.74
N GLN A 40 23.56 4.99 -9.62
CA GLN A 40 24.54 3.99 -10.08
C GLN A 40 24.73 4.00 -11.60
N ALA A 41 23.66 4.17 -12.37
CA ALA A 41 23.74 4.26 -13.83
C ALA A 41 24.49 5.53 -14.28
N CYS A 42 24.27 6.67 -13.61
CA CYS A 42 25.03 7.90 -13.88
C CYS A 42 26.52 7.78 -13.48
N LEU A 43 26.83 7.08 -12.38
CA LEU A 43 28.22 6.85 -11.95
C LEU A 43 28.95 5.83 -12.84
N ALA A 44 28.25 4.83 -13.37
CA ALA A 44 28.81 3.85 -14.29
C ALA A 44 29.04 4.41 -15.72
N ALA A 45 28.26 5.42 -16.13
CA ALA A 45 28.43 6.12 -17.40
C ALA A 45 29.61 7.13 -17.41
N ALA A 46 30.18 7.45 -16.24
CA ALA A 46 31.36 8.29 -16.13
C ALA A 46 32.64 7.45 -16.40
N HIS A 47 33.09 7.41 -17.66
CA HIS A 47 34.35 6.77 -18.03
C HIS A 47 35.57 7.38 -17.30
N PRO A 48 36.64 6.61 -17.03
CA PRO A 48 37.74 7.02 -16.14
C PRO A 48 38.74 8.02 -16.74
N HIS A 49 38.49 8.58 -17.94
CA HIS A 49 39.52 9.32 -18.68
C HIS A 49 39.49 10.85 -18.54
N SER A 50 38.85 11.40 -17.52
CA SER A 50 39.13 12.78 -17.11
C SER A 50 39.27 12.84 -15.61
N GLY A 51 40.38 13.41 -15.12
CA GLY A 51 40.73 13.54 -13.70
C GLY A 51 39.81 14.46 -12.90
N THR A 52 38.52 14.43 -13.16
CA THR A 52 37.51 15.30 -12.56
C THR A 52 36.90 14.59 -11.35
N ARG A 53 37.32 14.98 -10.13
CA ARG A 53 36.65 14.55 -8.90
C ARG A 53 35.26 15.17 -8.83
N ALA A 54 34.21 14.37 -9.04
CA ALA A 54 32.84 14.80 -8.74
C ALA A 54 32.67 14.92 -7.21
N ARG A 55 32.27 16.08 -6.71
CA ARG A 55 31.78 16.26 -5.34
C ARG A 55 30.25 16.26 -5.38
N VAL A 56 29.63 15.27 -4.74
CA VAL A 56 28.18 15.21 -4.53
C VAL A 56 27.86 15.89 -3.19
N TRP A 57 26.89 16.80 -3.18
CA TRP A 57 26.43 17.51 -1.99
C TRP A 57 25.13 16.88 -1.49
N CYS A 58 25.10 16.43 -0.23
CA CYS A 58 23.90 15.87 0.42
C CYS A 58 23.30 16.92 1.37
N PRO A 59 21.98 17.24 1.34
CA PRO A 59 21.45 18.39 2.07
C PRO A 59 21.24 18.19 3.58
N LEU A 60 21.55 17.01 4.14
CA LEU A 60 21.17 16.66 5.52
C LEU A 60 22.19 17.03 6.62
N TRP A 61 23.18 17.88 6.34
CA TRP A 61 24.13 18.33 7.36
C TRP A 61 24.19 19.87 7.44
N ARG A 62 23.37 20.47 8.31
CA ARG A 62 23.67 21.82 8.81
C ARG A 62 24.82 21.71 9.82
N ARG A 63 26.04 22.07 9.41
CA ARG A 63 27.08 22.51 10.36
C ARG A 63 27.17 24.03 10.30
N GLY A 64 26.95 24.66 11.45
CA GLY A 64 27.17 26.09 11.65
C GLY A 64 28.63 26.45 11.36
N HIS A 65 28.82 27.55 10.65
CA HIS A 65 30.14 28.14 10.41
C HIS A 65 30.61 28.89 11.66
N HIS A 66 31.65 28.38 12.32
CA HIS A 66 32.61 29.24 13.02
C HIS A 66 33.86 29.37 12.15
N ARG A 67 34.25 30.61 11.84
CA ARG A 67 35.54 30.97 11.23
C ARG A 67 36.61 30.96 12.32
N GLY A 68 37.73 30.28 12.08
CA GLY A 68 38.94 30.37 12.89
C GLY A 68 40.00 29.42 12.35
N GLY A 69 41.14 29.96 11.93
CA GLY A 69 42.23 29.21 11.29
C GLY A 69 42.94 28.23 12.21
N GLY A 70 43.60 27.25 11.60
CA GLY A 70 44.43 26.25 12.27
C GLY A 70 44.34 24.91 11.54
N GLY A 71 45.35 24.61 10.72
CA GLY A 71 45.44 23.34 10.02
C GLY A 71 45.78 22.20 10.98
N THR A 72 44.85 21.26 11.14
CA THR A 72 45.16 19.90 11.61
C THR A 72 44.59 18.90 10.61
N ARG A 73 45.47 18.17 9.91
CA ARG A 73 45.08 17.00 9.13
C ARG A 73 44.60 15.93 10.12
N VAL A 74 43.30 15.72 10.21
CA VAL A 74 42.73 14.54 10.85
C VAL A 74 42.93 13.38 9.87
N ALA A 75 43.76 12.41 10.25
CA ALA A 75 43.91 11.16 9.51
C ALA A 75 42.57 10.44 9.47
N ALA A 76 42.16 9.97 8.28
CA ALA A 76 41.00 9.11 8.14
C ALA A 76 41.27 7.77 8.86
N PRO A 77 40.33 7.22 9.64
CA PRO A 77 40.50 5.90 10.23
C PRO A 77 40.66 4.87 9.11
N GLU A 78 41.74 4.09 9.14
CA GLU A 78 42.12 3.22 8.03
C GLU A 78 41.18 2.02 7.82
N HIS A 79 40.26 1.67 8.71
CA HIS A 79 39.47 0.44 8.58
C HIS A 79 37.97 0.70 8.75
N TRP A 80 37.30 1.07 7.66
CA TRP A 80 35.86 0.86 7.54
C TRP A 80 35.64 -0.51 6.92
N PRO A 81 34.98 -1.48 7.61
CA PRO A 81 34.64 -2.74 6.98
C PRO A 81 33.69 -2.45 5.82
N ARG A 82 34.21 -2.56 4.59
CA ARG A 82 33.39 -2.63 3.37
C ARG A 82 32.70 -4.00 3.38
N ALA A 83 31.68 -4.15 4.20
CA ALA A 83 30.70 -5.19 3.99
C ALA A 83 30.01 -4.86 2.65
N ARG A 84 30.50 -5.47 1.57
CA ARG A 84 29.74 -5.56 0.33
C ARG A 84 28.52 -6.40 0.66
N LEU A 85 27.38 -5.74 0.82
CA LEU A 85 26.08 -6.38 0.77
C LEU A 85 25.97 -7.03 -0.62
N THR A 86 26.40 -8.27 -0.76
CA THR A 86 26.18 -9.07 -1.96
C THR A 86 24.76 -9.63 -1.89
N SER A 87 23.77 -8.74 -1.96
CA SER A 87 22.42 -9.18 -2.30
C SER A 87 22.46 -9.68 -3.75
N PRO A 88 21.79 -10.80 -4.08
CA PRO A 88 21.61 -11.19 -5.47
C PRO A 88 20.98 -10.02 -6.24
N PRO A 89 21.34 -9.84 -7.54
CA PRO A 89 20.78 -8.76 -8.34
C PRO A 89 19.25 -8.86 -8.33
N ALA A 90 18.58 -7.73 -8.09
CA ALA A 90 17.12 -7.67 -8.14
C ALA A 90 16.62 -8.22 -9.50
N PRO A 91 15.50 -8.96 -9.53
CA PRO A 91 14.91 -9.41 -10.78
C PRO A 91 14.72 -8.22 -11.72
N ARG A 92 15.03 -8.41 -13.01
CA ARG A 92 14.93 -7.33 -13.99
C ARG A 92 13.47 -7.13 -14.39
N PRO A 93 12.98 -5.88 -14.48
CA PRO A 93 11.65 -5.60 -15.01
C PRO A 93 11.56 -6.11 -16.46
N GLN A 94 10.40 -6.67 -16.82
CA GLN A 94 10.13 -7.15 -18.17
C GLN A 94 9.41 -6.09 -19.02
N HIS A 95 8.72 -5.14 -18.38
CA HIS A 95 8.10 -4.02 -19.08
C HIS A 95 9.14 -3.09 -19.71
N SER A 96 8.89 -2.66 -20.94
CA SER A 96 9.55 -1.49 -21.52
C SER A 96 9.19 -0.23 -20.73
N THR A 97 10.03 0.81 -20.87
CA THR A 97 9.75 2.12 -20.24
C THR A 97 8.42 2.72 -20.71
N SER A 98 8.00 2.43 -21.95
CA SER A 98 6.74 2.92 -22.51
C SER A 98 5.54 2.22 -21.85
N GLU A 99 5.57 0.89 -21.78
CA GLU A 99 4.50 0.09 -21.16
C GLU A 99 4.33 0.46 -19.68
N TYR A 100 5.44 0.53 -18.93
CA TYR A 100 5.43 0.98 -17.54
C TYR A 100 4.73 2.34 -17.37
N LYS A 101 5.10 3.35 -18.18
CA LYS A 101 4.50 4.69 -18.10
C LYS A 101 3.03 4.69 -18.48
N SER A 102 2.65 3.90 -19.48
CA SER A 102 1.27 3.77 -19.94
C SER A 102 0.39 3.18 -18.83
N THR A 103 0.80 2.06 -18.23
CA THR A 103 0.05 1.40 -17.15
C THR A 103 -0.07 2.28 -15.93
N VAL A 104 1.03 2.92 -15.49
CA VAL A 104 0.99 3.86 -14.36
C VAL A 104 0.01 5.01 -14.63
N ARG A 105 0.04 5.61 -15.83
CA ARG A 105 -0.87 6.70 -16.19
C ARG A 105 -2.33 6.23 -16.19
N ALA A 106 -2.61 5.05 -16.74
CA ALA A 106 -3.97 4.51 -16.78
C ALA A 106 -4.53 4.29 -15.37
N LEU A 107 -3.78 3.60 -14.51
CA LEU A 107 -4.19 3.33 -13.13
C LEU A 107 -4.34 4.62 -12.30
N VAL A 108 -3.41 5.57 -12.43
CA VAL A 108 -3.54 6.89 -11.77
C VAL A 108 -4.77 7.63 -12.28
N SER A 109 -5.04 7.61 -13.59
CA SER A 109 -6.23 8.26 -14.15
C SER A 109 -7.52 7.65 -13.62
N SER A 110 -7.60 6.32 -13.50
CA SER A 110 -8.78 5.65 -12.97
C SER A 110 -9.01 5.97 -11.49
N ARG A 111 -7.93 6.07 -10.71
CA ARG A 111 -8.01 6.48 -9.30
C ARG A 111 -8.45 7.93 -9.11
N LEU A 112 -8.06 8.84 -10.01
CA LEU A 112 -8.47 10.25 -9.96
C LEU A 112 -9.88 10.47 -10.52
N PHE A 113 -10.33 9.60 -11.41
CA PHE A 113 -11.63 9.69 -12.08
C PHE A 113 -12.32 8.32 -12.01
N PRO A 114 -12.99 7.99 -10.90
CA PRO A 114 -13.52 6.65 -10.63
C PRO A 114 -14.53 6.14 -11.70
N ALA A 115 -15.18 7.03 -12.45
CA ALA A 115 -16.01 6.65 -13.59
C ALA A 115 -15.22 6.04 -14.77
N ARG A 116 -13.90 6.27 -14.85
CA ARG A 116 -13.03 5.73 -15.91
C ARG A 116 -12.47 4.38 -15.49
N LYS A 117 -12.93 3.32 -16.16
CA LYS A 117 -12.33 1.98 -16.05
C LYS A 117 -11.06 1.89 -16.89
N VAL A 118 -10.20 0.96 -16.51
CA VAL A 118 -8.95 0.68 -17.22
C VAL A 118 -8.98 -0.78 -17.66
N ASP A 119 -8.79 -1.01 -18.95
CA ASP A 119 -8.48 -2.36 -19.42
C ASP A 119 -7.16 -2.82 -18.80
N PRO A 120 -7.09 -4.06 -18.28
CA PRO A 120 -5.88 -4.56 -17.67
C PRO A 120 -4.78 -4.57 -18.73
N VAL A 121 -3.76 -3.73 -18.52
CA VAL A 121 -2.52 -3.85 -19.27
C VAL A 121 -1.84 -5.12 -18.77
N PRO A 122 -1.37 -6.02 -19.65
CA PRO A 122 -0.63 -7.20 -19.24
C PRO A 122 0.53 -6.81 -18.32
N VAL A 123 0.61 -7.44 -17.15
CA VAL A 123 1.74 -7.30 -16.23
C VAL A 123 2.44 -8.65 -16.15
N HIS A 124 3.65 -8.70 -16.69
CA HIS A 124 4.31 -9.98 -16.99
C HIS A 124 5.01 -10.62 -15.80
N SER A 125 5.27 -9.85 -14.74
CA SER A 125 5.95 -10.37 -13.55
C SER A 125 5.53 -9.64 -12.28
N MET A 126 5.70 -10.31 -11.14
CA MET A 126 5.52 -9.68 -9.82
C MET A 126 6.48 -8.50 -9.59
N CYS A 127 7.69 -8.55 -10.18
CA CYS A 127 8.64 -7.44 -10.14
C CYS A 127 8.06 -6.20 -10.84
N ASP A 128 7.48 -6.37 -12.03
CA ASP A 128 6.81 -5.29 -12.74
C ASP A 128 5.57 -4.79 -12.00
N ALA A 129 4.81 -5.71 -11.39
CA ALA A 129 3.65 -5.37 -10.59
C ALA A 129 3.99 -4.42 -9.44
N TYR A 130 5.00 -4.75 -8.62
CA TYR A 130 5.44 -3.87 -7.54
C TYR A 130 6.05 -2.56 -8.04
N ARG A 131 6.80 -2.60 -9.15
CA ARG A 131 7.34 -1.38 -9.77
C ARG A 131 6.23 -0.44 -10.24
N ILE A 132 5.19 -0.96 -10.90
CA ILE A 132 4.02 -0.18 -11.32
C ILE A 132 3.24 0.31 -10.09
N GLN A 133 3.00 -0.54 -9.10
CA GLN A 133 2.34 -0.20 -7.84
C GLN A 133 3.02 1.02 -7.18
N GLN A 134 4.35 1.01 -7.09
CA GLN A 134 5.15 2.11 -6.57
C GLN A 134 5.01 3.38 -7.42
N GLY A 135 5.08 3.25 -8.75
CA GLY A 135 4.89 4.37 -9.67
C GLY A 135 3.52 5.02 -9.56
N VAL A 136 2.46 4.22 -9.41
CA VAL A 136 1.09 4.69 -9.16
C VAL A 136 1.00 5.40 -7.82
N ALA A 137 1.57 4.83 -6.75
CA ALA A 137 1.57 5.45 -5.43
C ALA A 137 2.27 6.82 -5.46
N GLN A 138 3.46 6.90 -6.06
CA GLN A 138 4.20 8.17 -6.23
C GLN A 138 3.41 9.19 -7.05
N CYS A 139 2.87 8.80 -8.20
CA CYS A 139 2.13 9.72 -9.06
C CYS A 139 0.80 10.19 -8.45
N ALA A 140 0.09 9.32 -7.73
CA ALA A 140 -1.15 9.66 -7.05
C ALA A 140 -0.90 10.66 -5.91
N SER A 141 0.15 10.44 -5.10
CA SER A 141 0.55 11.39 -4.04
C SER A 141 0.96 12.76 -4.59
N LEU A 142 1.45 12.83 -5.84
CA LEU A 142 1.88 14.09 -6.47
C LEU A 142 0.76 14.89 -7.16
N ARG A 143 -0.37 14.25 -7.53
CA ARG A 143 -1.37 14.83 -8.45
C ARG A 143 -2.68 15.24 -7.80
N SER A 144 -2.87 15.02 -6.50
CA SER A 144 -4.16 15.22 -5.87
C SER A 144 -4.03 16.00 -4.55
N LYS A 145 -4.98 16.91 -4.30
CA LYS A 145 -5.24 17.45 -2.94
C LYS A 145 -5.70 16.34 -1.97
N GLU A 146 -6.11 15.21 -2.51
CA GLU A 146 -6.45 13.93 -1.87
C GLU A 146 -5.42 12.83 -2.19
N GLY A 147 -4.26 13.20 -2.74
CA GLY A 147 -3.15 12.30 -3.08
C GLY A 147 -2.50 11.89 -1.78
N GLY A 148 -3.10 10.92 -1.10
CA GLY A 148 -2.72 10.56 0.24
C GLY A 148 -1.27 10.13 0.34
N THR A 149 -0.71 10.30 1.52
CA THR A 149 0.47 9.56 1.94
C THR A 149 0.08 8.11 2.20
N ILE A 150 0.99 7.19 1.89
CA ILE A 150 0.88 5.81 2.36
C ILE A 150 0.83 5.87 3.89
N LYS A 151 -0.23 5.31 4.48
CA LYS A 151 -0.43 5.24 5.94
C LYS A 151 -0.53 3.79 6.43
N GLY A 152 -0.24 2.84 5.55
CA GLY A 152 -0.36 1.44 5.88
C GLY A 152 -0.12 0.52 4.71
N TRP A 153 -0.34 -0.77 4.96
CA TRP A 153 -0.14 -1.85 4.00
C TRP A 153 -1.18 -2.94 4.22
N LYS A 154 -1.62 -3.59 3.16
CA LYS A 154 -2.42 -4.81 3.23
C LYS A 154 -1.64 -6.01 2.71
N VAL A 155 -1.98 -7.18 3.22
CA VAL A 155 -1.51 -8.48 2.71
C VAL A 155 -2.66 -9.17 2.00
N GLY A 156 -2.42 -9.68 0.79
CA GLY A 156 -3.39 -10.49 0.04
C GLY A 156 -2.79 -11.83 -0.37
N ALA A 157 -3.65 -12.78 -0.76
CA ALA A 157 -3.30 -14.20 -0.87
C ALA A 157 -2.67 -14.74 0.43
N SER A 158 -3.30 -14.43 1.56
CA SER A 158 -2.84 -14.76 2.90
C SER A 158 -3.13 -16.21 3.33
N ASN A 159 -3.31 -17.16 2.41
CA ASN A 159 -3.40 -18.58 2.74
C ASN A 159 -2.84 -19.44 1.60
N GLN A 160 -2.40 -20.66 1.94
CA GLN A 160 -1.72 -21.53 0.97
C GLN A 160 -2.61 -21.88 -0.23
N ALA A 161 -3.90 -22.11 -0.01
CA ALA A 161 -4.83 -22.40 -1.10
C ALA A 161 -4.95 -21.24 -2.11
N ALA A 162 -4.95 -20.00 -1.64
CA ALA A 162 -4.96 -18.81 -2.50
C ALA A 162 -3.61 -18.64 -3.22
N ILE A 163 -2.48 -18.87 -2.54
CA ILE A 163 -1.14 -18.83 -3.13
C ILE A 163 -1.05 -19.85 -4.28
N ASP A 164 -1.44 -21.10 -4.02
CA ASP A 164 -1.41 -22.19 -5.01
C ASP A 164 -2.35 -21.92 -6.18
N LYS A 165 -3.60 -21.53 -5.90
CA LYS A 165 -4.62 -21.22 -6.93
C LYS A 165 -4.17 -20.09 -7.87
N LEU A 166 -3.45 -19.11 -7.35
CA LEU A 166 -2.96 -17.95 -8.11
C LEU A 166 -1.57 -18.18 -8.71
N GLY A 167 -0.97 -19.37 -8.55
CA GLY A 167 0.37 -19.68 -9.06
C GLY A 167 1.47 -18.81 -8.44
N LEU A 168 1.25 -18.33 -7.22
CA LEU A 168 2.19 -17.46 -6.51
C LEU A 168 3.21 -18.28 -5.72
N LYS A 169 4.33 -17.64 -5.37
CA LYS A 169 5.34 -18.23 -4.49
C LYS A 169 5.15 -17.85 -3.01
N GLU A 170 4.47 -16.74 -2.78
CA GLU A 170 4.19 -16.17 -1.47
C GLU A 170 3.01 -15.19 -1.61
N ALA A 171 2.55 -14.65 -0.47
CA ALA A 171 1.55 -13.60 -0.43
C ALA A 171 1.99 -12.34 -1.22
N PHE A 172 1.06 -11.41 -1.46
CA PHE A 172 1.38 -10.11 -2.05
C PHE A 172 0.97 -8.96 -1.12
N ARG A 173 1.49 -7.76 -1.39
CA ARG A 173 1.18 -6.55 -0.61
C ARG A 173 0.65 -5.42 -1.47
N GLY A 174 -0.10 -4.52 -0.83
CA GLY A 174 -0.51 -3.24 -1.42
C GLY A 174 -0.43 -2.11 -0.40
N PRO A 175 -0.14 -0.87 -0.85
CA PRO A 175 -0.16 0.30 0.02
C PRO A 175 -1.59 0.72 0.36
N LEU A 176 -1.78 1.21 1.58
CA LEU A 176 -3.01 1.85 2.06
C LEU A 176 -2.79 3.35 2.15
N PHE A 177 -3.78 4.15 1.78
CA PHE A 177 -3.64 5.60 1.69
C PHE A 177 -4.58 6.30 2.67
N THR A 178 -4.14 7.48 3.13
CA THR A 178 -4.93 8.33 4.05
C THR A 178 -6.42 8.53 3.63
N PRO A 179 -6.77 8.86 2.37
CA PRO A 179 -8.17 9.08 1.98
C PRO A 179 -9.05 7.81 1.97
N THR A 180 -8.44 6.63 1.87
CA THR A 180 -9.14 5.34 1.78
C THR A 180 -9.11 4.56 3.09
N LEU A 181 -8.50 5.14 4.14
CA LEU A 181 -8.45 4.59 5.48
C LEU A 181 -9.42 5.35 6.39
N ARG A 182 -10.55 4.71 6.72
CA ARG A 182 -11.65 5.30 7.49
C ARG A 182 -11.75 4.65 8.87
N ARG A 183 -12.36 5.36 9.82
CA ARG A 183 -12.68 4.82 11.17
C ARG A 183 -14.13 4.37 11.21
N SER A 184 -14.41 3.30 11.95
CA SER A 184 -15.78 2.87 12.25
C SER A 184 -16.49 3.87 13.17
N PRO A 185 -17.81 4.08 13.03
CA PRO A 185 -18.63 3.67 11.89
C PRO A 185 -18.33 4.53 10.66
N SER A 186 -18.45 3.97 9.45
CA SER A 186 -18.26 4.73 8.20
C SER A 186 -19.36 4.42 7.18
N THR A 187 -19.75 5.43 6.42
CA THR A 187 -20.52 5.24 5.18
C THR A 187 -19.55 5.25 4.01
N VAL A 188 -19.70 4.35 3.05
CA VAL A 188 -18.90 4.34 1.81
C VAL A 188 -19.87 4.35 0.64
N ALA A 189 -19.93 5.48 -0.06
CA ALA A 189 -20.70 5.55 -1.29
C ALA A 189 -19.93 4.83 -2.39
N TRP A 190 -20.54 3.80 -2.95
CA TRP A 190 -19.95 2.95 -4.00
C TRP A 190 -19.58 3.75 -5.25
N GLU A 191 -20.37 4.78 -5.55
CA GLU A 191 -20.13 5.73 -6.63
C GLU A 191 -18.82 6.51 -6.43
N GLU A 192 -18.39 6.76 -5.19
CA GLU A 192 -17.07 7.36 -4.89
C GLU A 192 -15.93 6.40 -5.24
N LEU A 193 -16.17 5.09 -5.15
CA LEU A 193 -15.13 4.09 -5.38
C LEU A 193 -14.89 3.85 -6.87
N GLY A 194 -15.95 3.84 -7.69
CA GLY A 194 -15.85 3.64 -9.15
C GLY A 194 -15.01 2.42 -9.55
N VAL A 195 -15.15 1.33 -8.81
CA VAL A 195 -14.38 0.08 -8.94
C VAL A 195 -15.31 -1.12 -9.10
N ALA A 196 -14.77 -2.22 -9.62
CA ALA A 196 -15.44 -3.51 -9.60
C ALA A 196 -15.16 -4.20 -8.26
N LEU A 197 -16.21 -4.53 -7.50
CA LEU A 197 -16.07 -5.26 -6.23
C LEU A 197 -15.49 -6.64 -6.52
N PHE A 198 -14.48 -7.02 -5.75
CA PHE A 198 -14.03 -8.39 -5.65
C PHE A 198 -14.65 -9.06 -4.41
N ALA A 199 -14.45 -8.44 -3.24
CA ALA A 199 -14.85 -9.01 -1.97
C ALA A 199 -14.99 -7.95 -0.87
N VAL A 200 -15.76 -8.28 0.17
CA VAL A 200 -15.71 -7.59 1.46
C VAL A 200 -15.10 -8.55 2.48
N GLU A 201 -14.02 -8.14 3.13
CA GLU A 201 -13.15 -9.01 3.93
C GLU A 201 -13.11 -8.53 5.38
N ALA A 202 -13.31 -9.43 6.34
CA ALA A 202 -13.01 -9.20 7.75
C ALA A 202 -11.55 -9.54 7.98
N GLU A 203 -10.80 -8.56 8.45
CA GLU A 203 -9.37 -8.70 8.68
C GLU A 203 -8.98 -8.29 10.10
N PHE A 204 -7.80 -8.76 10.51
CA PHE A 204 -7.07 -8.19 11.63
C PHE A 204 -6.26 -7.02 11.11
N ALA A 205 -6.38 -5.87 11.76
CA ALA A 205 -5.57 -4.69 11.51
C ALA A 205 -4.67 -4.40 12.71
N PHE A 206 -3.38 -4.25 12.46
CA PHE A 206 -2.36 -3.91 13.46
C PHE A 206 -2.00 -2.45 13.31
N SER A 207 -2.07 -1.68 14.39
CA SER A 207 -1.47 -0.35 14.42
C SER A 207 -0.06 -0.45 14.98
N MET A 208 0.91 0.13 14.28
CA MET A 208 2.32 0.09 14.70
C MET A 208 2.60 1.21 15.70
N ASP A 209 3.33 0.90 16.77
CA ASP A 209 3.85 1.91 17.72
C ASP A 209 5.22 2.43 17.30
N ARG A 210 6.06 1.55 16.74
CA ARG A 210 7.45 1.84 16.41
C ARG A 210 7.74 1.51 14.95
N THR A 211 8.56 2.35 14.30
CA THR A 211 9.06 2.08 12.95
C THR A 211 9.98 0.86 12.95
N LEU A 212 9.77 -0.06 12.01
CA LEU A 212 10.68 -1.15 11.67
C LEU A 212 11.48 -0.77 10.40
N PRO A 213 12.70 -0.24 10.53
CA PRO A 213 13.50 0.19 9.38
C PRO A 213 14.08 -0.99 8.56
N PRO A 214 14.44 -0.78 7.29
CA PRO A 214 15.18 -1.78 6.54
C PRO A 214 16.52 -2.10 7.22
N ARG A 215 16.81 -3.40 7.34
CA ARG A 215 18.07 -3.91 7.87
C ARG A 215 18.47 -5.21 7.16
N PRO A 216 19.74 -5.66 7.26
CA PRO A 216 20.18 -6.88 6.58
C PRO A 216 19.43 -8.13 7.08
N GLU A 217 19.29 -8.28 8.39
CA GLU A 217 18.69 -9.46 9.05
C GLU A 217 17.16 -9.40 9.06
N PRO A 218 16.47 -10.54 8.87
CA PRO A 218 15.02 -10.58 9.00
C PRO A 218 14.56 -10.23 10.42
N TYR A 219 13.34 -9.72 10.54
CA TYR A 219 12.63 -9.55 11.80
C TYR A 219 12.04 -10.88 12.27
N SER A 220 12.14 -11.17 13.57
CA SER A 220 11.38 -12.24 14.22
C SER A 220 9.97 -11.79 14.57
N GLU A 221 9.05 -12.73 14.82
CA GLU A 221 7.70 -12.40 15.29
C GLU A 221 7.71 -11.64 16.63
N ASP A 222 8.68 -11.92 17.50
CA ASP A 222 8.85 -11.20 18.78
C ASP A 222 9.19 -9.73 18.58
N GLU A 223 10.12 -9.43 17.67
CA GLU A 223 10.49 -8.05 17.35
C GLU A 223 9.33 -7.29 16.71
N VAL A 224 8.59 -7.96 15.82
CA VAL A 224 7.42 -7.38 15.14
C VAL A 224 6.30 -7.12 16.15
N TRP A 225 5.95 -8.11 16.98
CA TRP A 225 4.94 -7.96 18.03
C TRP A 225 5.28 -6.83 18.99
N ALA A 226 6.54 -6.72 19.41
CA ALA A 226 6.98 -5.63 20.29
C ALA A 226 6.85 -4.24 19.64
N ALA A 227 6.69 -4.14 18.31
CA ALA A 227 6.44 -2.89 17.62
C ALA A 227 4.95 -2.59 17.41
N VAL A 228 4.04 -3.49 17.78
CA VAL A 228 2.59 -3.31 17.67
C VAL A 228 2.07 -2.47 18.85
N ARG A 229 1.23 -1.47 18.55
CA ARG A 229 0.48 -0.69 19.53
C ARG A 229 -0.82 -1.38 19.91
N SER A 230 -1.61 -1.81 18.93
CA SER A 230 -2.94 -2.40 19.14
C SER A 230 -3.38 -3.26 17.96
N VAL A 231 -4.32 -4.16 18.23
CA VAL A 231 -4.98 -5.03 17.25
C VAL A 231 -6.45 -4.64 17.13
N HIS A 232 -6.95 -4.52 15.90
CA HIS A 232 -8.27 -4.02 15.56
C HIS A 232 -8.99 -5.01 14.63
N PRO A 233 -10.33 -5.12 14.67
CA PRO A 233 -11.04 -5.60 13.49
C PRO A 233 -11.00 -4.54 12.39
N ALA A 234 -11.05 -5.01 11.16
CA ALA A 234 -11.25 -4.13 10.02
C ALA A 234 -12.13 -4.79 8.95
N ILE A 235 -12.78 -3.96 8.16
CA ILE A 235 -13.42 -4.35 6.91
C ILE A 235 -12.61 -3.77 5.76
N GLU A 236 -12.05 -4.64 4.92
CA GLU A 236 -11.48 -4.25 3.63
C GLU A 236 -12.54 -4.44 2.54
N ILE A 237 -12.79 -3.37 1.79
CA ILE A 237 -13.55 -3.42 0.53
C ILE A 237 -12.53 -3.62 -0.57
N ALA A 238 -12.33 -4.88 -0.96
CA ALA A 238 -11.39 -5.26 -2.00
C ALA A 238 -12.04 -5.05 -3.37
N ALA A 239 -11.44 -4.21 -4.20
CA ALA A 239 -12.00 -3.81 -5.47
C ALA A 239 -10.94 -3.39 -6.51
N SER A 240 -11.28 -3.55 -7.78
CA SER A 240 -10.38 -3.36 -8.93
C SER A 240 -10.80 -2.18 -9.82
N ARG A 241 -9.82 -1.47 -10.36
CA ARG A 241 -10.04 -0.47 -11.44
C ARG A 241 -10.16 -1.13 -12.82
N SER A 242 -9.85 -2.42 -12.90
CA SER A 242 -9.95 -3.26 -14.10
C SER A 242 -10.96 -4.38 -13.88
N PRO A 243 -12.25 -4.18 -14.24
CA PRO A 243 -13.30 -5.19 -14.05
C PRO A 243 -13.01 -6.51 -14.79
N SER A 244 -12.43 -6.42 -15.99
CA SER A 244 -12.06 -7.58 -16.81
C SER A 244 -10.87 -8.38 -16.26
N ALA A 245 -10.18 -7.88 -15.22
CA ALA A 245 -9.16 -8.63 -14.50
C ALA A 245 -9.74 -9.54 -13.38
N LEU A 246 -11.05 -9.47 -13.14
CA LEU A 246 -11.76 -10.30 -12.16
C LEU A 246 -12.49 -11.47 -12.86
N PRO A 247 -12.60 -12.64 -12.19
CA PRO A 247 -12.04 -12.98 -10.88
C PRO A 247 -10.51 -13.13 -10.91
N LEU A 248 -9.87 -13.10 -9.73
CA LEU A 248 -8.44 -13.36 -9.59
C LEU A 248 -8.05 -14.70 -10.21
N SER A 249 -7.06 -14.68 -11.09
CA SER A 249 -6.44 -15.85 -11.72
C SER A 249 -4.92 -15.70 -11.79
N PRO A 250 -4.16 -16.77 -12.10
CA PRO A 250 -2.73 -16.67 -12.37
C PRO A 250 -2.36 -15.64 -13.45
N ASP A 251 -3.25 -15.41 -14.43
CA ASP A 251 -3.01 -14.50 -15.55
C ASP A 251 -3.28 -13.03 -15.17
N THR A 252 -4.16 -12.77 -14.21
CA THR A 252 -4.58 -11.41 -13.84
C THR A 252 -3.96 -10.91 -12.54
N VAL A 253 -3.43 -11.79 -11.69
CA VAL A 253 -2.93 -11.43 -10.34
C VAL A 253 -1.86 -10.33 -10.36
N HIS A 254 -0.95 -10.34 -11.34
CA HIS A 254 0.07 -9.29 -11.45
C HIS A 254 -0.52 -7.91 -11.74
N ALA A 255 -1.53 -7.84 -12.61
CA ALA A 255 -2.22 -6.59 -12.91
C ALA A 255 -2.97 -6.07 -11.67
N LEU A 256 -3.54 -6.97 -10.87
CA LEU A 256 -4.23 -6.62 -9.64
C LEU A 256 -3.28 -6.19 -8.52
N VAL A 257 -2.08 -6.77 -8.43
CA VAL A 257 -1.01 -6.29 -7.53
C VAL A 257 -0.52 -4.90 -7.97
N ALA A 258 -0.33 -4.69 -9.28
CA ALA A 258 -0.01 -3.36 -9.83
C ALA A 258 -1.11 -2.34 -9.48
N ASP A 259 -2.35 -2.79 -9.50
CA ASP A 259 -3.54 -2.07 -9.03
C ASP A 259 -3.67 -2.08 -7.50
N HIS A 260 -2.56 -1.83 -6.80
CA HIS A 260 -2.45 -1.72 -5.34
C HIS A 260 -3.12 -2.88 -4.58
N ALA A 261 -2.98 -4.10 -5.11
CA ALA A 261 -3.48 -5.32 -4.49
C ALA A 261 -4.98 -5.27 -4.15
N LEU A 262 -5.79 -4.79 -5.11
CA LEU A 262 -7.25 -4.65 -4.96
C LEU A 262 -7.69 -3.71 -3.83
N HIS A 263 -6.83 -2.81 -3.35
CA HIS A 263 -7.25 -1.90 -2.29
C HIS A 263 -8.29 -0.89 -2.81
N GLY A 264 -9.49 -0.95 -2.22
CA GLY A 264 -10.57 0.00 -2.40
C GLY A 264 -10.68 0.96 -1.21
N VAL A 265 -11.24 0.49 -0.10
CA VAL A 265 -11.37 1.21 1.17
C VAL A 265 -11.16 0.26 2.34
N LEU A 266 -10.47 0.74 3.37
CA LEU A 266 -10.33 0.06 4.65
C LEU A 266 -11.11 0.83 5.72
N VAL A 267 -11.98 0.15 6.47
CA VAL A 267 -12.64 0.70 7.65
C VAL A 267 -12.12 -0.01 8.89
N VAL A 268 -11.48 0.72 9.80
CA VAL A 268 -10.84 0.18 11.01
C VAL A 268 -11.70 0.45 12.24
N GLY A 269 -12.00 -0.59 13.01
CA GLY A 269 -12.71 -0.49 14.29
C GLY A 269 -11.83 -0.06 15.46
N ASP A 270 -12.41 -0.03 16.65
CA ASP A 270 -11.66 0.18 17.88
C ASP A 270 -10.74 -1.01 18.15
N GLY A 271 -9.59 -0.74 18.78
CA GLY A 271 -8.53 -1.71 18.96
C GLY A 271 -8.32 -2.07 20.41
N VAL A 272 -7.85 -3.30 20.63
CA VAL A 272 -7.34 -3.76 21.92
C VAL A 272 -5.83 -3.46 21.95
N PRO A 273 -5.31 -2.77 22.99
CA PRO A 273 -3.88 -2.56 23.15
C PRO A 273 -3.11 -3.87 23.11
N ALA A 274 -1.93 -3.89 22.48
CA ALA A 274 -1.16 -5.13 22.31
C ALA A 274 -0.82 -5.83 23.65
N GLY A 275 -0.66 -5.05 24.73
CA GLY A 275 -0.42 -5.60 26.08
C GLY A 275 -1.61 -6.35 26.69
N GLU A 276 -2.81 -6.18 26.13
CA GLU A 276 -4.06 -6.85 26.57
C GLU A 276 -4.47 -8.00 25.64
N VAL A 277 -3.74 -8.22 24.54
CA VAL A 277 -3.98 -9.30 23.58
C VAL A 277 -3.04 -10.46 23.87
N ASP A 278 -3.58 -11.67 24.08
CA ASP A 278 -2.76 -12.88 24.02
C ASP A 278 -2.43 -13.18 22.55
N ARG A 279 -1.21 -12.84 22.14
CA ARG A 279 -0.74 -13.07 20.77
C ARG A 279 -0.79 -14.55 20.35
N ASN A 280 -0.71 -15.49 21.29
CA ASN A 280 -0.75 -16.92 20.98
C ASN A 280 -2.18 -17.39 20.71
N ALA A 281 -3.19 -16.64 21.16
CA ALA A 281 -4.60 -16.92 20.89
C ALA A 281 -5.07 -16.37 19.55
N LEU A 282 -4.30 -15.49 18.88
CA LEU A 282 -4.66 -14.89 17.59
C LEU A 282 -5.13 -15.89 16.53
N PRO A 283 -4.50 -17.07 16.34
CA PRO A 283 -5.00 -18.07 15.40
C PRO A 283 -6.43 -18.56 15.69
N SER A 284 -6.83 -18.57 16.96
CA SER A 284 -8.14 -19.06 17.40
C SER A 284 -9.21 -17.97 17.51
N VAL A 285 -8.83 -16.70 17.35
CA VAL A 285 -9.80 -15.58 17.34
C VAL A 285 -10.76 -15.76 16.18
N ARG A 286 -12.05 -15.84 16.47
CA ARG A 286 -13.10 -16.00 15.46
C ARG A 286 -13.35 -14.67 14.77
N ALA A 287 -13.38 -14.70 13.44
CA ALA A 287 -13.75 -13.56 12.60
C ALA A 287 -15.13 -13.80 11.99
N THR A 288 -16.02 -12.80 12.05
CA THR A 288 -17.31 -12.84 11.36
C THR A 288 -17.53 -11.58 10.53
N ILE A 289 -18.29 -11.69 9.44
CA ILE A 289 -18.94 -10.58 8.73
C ILE A 289 -20.41 -10.93 8.63
N GLU A 290 -21.28 -10.03 9.06
CA GLU A 290 -22.72 -10.25 9.04
C GLU A 290 -23.43 -9.02 8.49
N ARG A 291 -24.49 -9.25 7.72
CA ARG A 291 -25.47 -8.21 7.39
C ARG A 291 -26.33 -7.94 8.63
N SER A 292 -26.43 -6.68 9.02
CA SER A 292 -27.45 -6.18 9.93
C SER A 292 -28.43 -5.27 9.20
N ALA A 293 -29.67 -5.20 9.69
CA ALA A 293 -30.63 -4.23 9.21
C ALA A 293 -30.21 -2.81 9.67
N PRO A 294 -30.46 -1.76 8.85
CA PRO A 294 -30.26 -0.39 9.29
C PRO A 294 -31.03 -0.14 10.59
N ALA A 295 -30.38 0.52 11.56
CA ALA A 295 -31.07 0.92 12.76
C ALA A 295 -32.22 1.88 12.40
N PRO A 296 -33.40 1.78 13.04
CA PRO A 296 -34.49 2.69 12.77
C PRO A 296 -34.06 4.14 13.02
N ALA A 297 -34.61 5.07 12.23
CA ALA A 297 -34.27 6.49 12.34
C ALA A 297 -34.48 6.99 13.79
N GLY A 298 -33.41 7.50 14.41
CA GLY A 298 -33.41 7.97 15.80
C GLY A 298 -32.87 6.98 16.84
N ALA A 299 -32.47 5.77 16.44
CA ALA A 299 -31.82 4.80 17.33
C ALA A 299 -30.42 5.27 17.77
N ALA A 300 -29.99 4.86 18.96
CA ALA A 300 -28.65 5.19 19.46
C ALA A 300 -27.57 4.45 18.65
N PRO A 301 -26.35 4.99 18.56
CA PRO A 301 -25.21 4.24 18.00
C PRO A 301 -25.03 2.91 18.75
N GLY A 302 -25.27 1.79 18.07
CA GLY A 302 -25.14 0.44 18.64
C GLY A 302 -26.43 -0.38 18.72
N ASP A 303 -27.60 0.25 18.52
CA ASP A 303 -28.88 -0.48 18.51
C ASP A 303 -29.01 -1.39 17.27
N ARG A 304 -29.50 -2.61 17.51
CA ARG A 304 -29.81 -3.62 16.49
C ARG A 304 -31.27 -3.51 16.07
N ALA A 305 -31.54 -3.53 14.78
CA ALA A 305 -32.82 -4.02 14.27
C ALA A 305 -32.73 -5.55 14.19
N VAL A 306 -33.64 -6.26 14.88
CA VAL A 306 -33.76 -7.72 14.76
C VAL A 306 -34.50 -8.01 13.46
N GLU A 307 -33.81 -8.50 12.43
CA GLU A 307 -34.45 -9.05 11.23
C GLU A 307 -34.87 -10.50 11.50
N SER A 308 -36.13 -10.82 11.16
CA SER A 308 -36.61 -12.19 11.06
C SER A 308 -36.32 -12.75 9.67
N ASP A 309 -35.26 -13.55 9.56
CA ASP A 309 -35.08 -14.68 8.63
C ASP A 309 -35.25 -14.53 7.09
N SER A 310 -35.22 -13.34 6.49
CA SER A 310 -35.18 -13.22 5.02
C SER A 310 -33.90 -12.57 4.49
N GLY A 311 -32.84 -13.38 4.30
CA GLY A 311 -31.65 -13.00 3.52
C GLY A 311 -30.44 -12.50 4.32
N SER A 312 -30.18 -13.10 5.50
CA SER A 312 -28.95 -12.87 6.27
C SER A 312 -27.73 -13.37 5.49
N VAL A 313 -26.86 -12.46 5.07
CA VAL A 313 -25.56 -12.81 4.51
C VAL A 313 -24.56 -12.78 5.66
N SER A 314 -23.84 -13.88 5.83
CA SER A 314 -22.78 -13.99 6.82
C SER A 314 -21.61 -14.82 6.29
N ALA A 315 -20.41 -14.48 6.75
CA ALA A 315 -19.21 -15.28 6.58
C ALA A 315 -18.51 -15.40 7.93
N GLU A 316 -17.93 -16.57 8.18
CA GLU A 316 -17.16 -16.84 9.37
C GLU A 316 -15.78 -17.39 9.01
N GLY A 317 -14.84 -17.19 9.92
CA GLY A 317 -13.51 -17.75 9.86
C GLY A 317 -12.76 -17.54 11.16
N ALA A 318 -11.44 -17.68 11.11
CA ALA A 318 -10.57 -17.52 12.26
C ALA A 318 -9.24 -16.91 11.85
N GLY A 319 -8.47 -16.40 12.82
CA GLY A 319 -7.12 -15.89 12.57
C GLY A 319 -6.21 -16.91 11.90
N SER A 320 -6.41 -18.22 12.15
CA SER A 320 -5.66 -19.30 11.51
C SER A 320 -5.81 -19.36 9.98
N ASN A 321 -6.87 -18.76 9.44
CA ASN A 321 -7.08 -18.64 8.00
C ASN A 321 -6.06 -17.71 7.33
N VAL A 322 -5.31 -16.94 8.12
CA VAL A 322 -4.39 -15.91 7.66
C VAL A 322 -2.95 -16.36 7.92
N LEU A 323 -2.36 -17.11 6.99
CA LEU A 323 -1.01 -17.68 7.05
C LEU A 323 -0.75 -18.46 8.36
N GLY A 324 -1.77 -19.13 8.89
CA GLY A 324 -1.72 -19.83 10.17
C GLY A 324 -1.83 -18.92 11.41
N SER A 325 -1.47 -17.64 11.29
CA SER A 325 -1.65 -16.61 12.31
C SER A 325 -1.56 -15.21 11.71
N PRO A 326 -2.41 -14.25 12.13
CA PRO A 326 -2.29 -12.86 11.72
C PRO A 326 -0.89 -12.27 12.04
N LEU A 327 -0.24 -12.68 13.14
CA LEU A 327 1.11 -12.25 13.48
C LEU A 327 2.16 -12.76 12.48
N THR A 328 2.00 -13.98 11.97
CA THR A 328 2.86 -14.53 10.92
C THR A 328 2.73 -13.73 9.63
N SER A 329 1.51 -13.31 9.26
CA SER A 329 1.27 -12.44 8.10
C SER A 329 1.86 -11.04 8.26
N LEU A 330 1.69 -10.41 9.43
CA LEU A 330 2.35 -9.14 9.76
C LEU A 330 3.88 -9.25 9.67
N THR A 331 4.44 -10.35 10.17
CA THR A 331 5.89 -10.59 10.16
C THR A 331 6.41 -10.87 8.75
N TRP A 332 5.64 -11.57 7.92
CA TRP A 332 5.93 -11.72 6.50
C TRP A 332 6.00 -10.34 5.82
N LEU A 333 5.00 -9.48 6.03
CA LEU A 333 4.97 -8.16 5.43
C LEU A 333 6.16 -7.30 5.88
N ALA A 334 6.46 -7.25 7.18
CA ALA A 334 7.58 -6.48 7.70
C ALA A 334 8.90 -6.90 7.02
N ASN A 335 9.10 -8.21 6.83
CA ASN A 335 10.25 -8.76 6.13
C ASN A 335 10.24 -8.52 4.62
N ALA A 336 9.06 -8.47 4.01
CA ALA A 336 8.92 -8.19 2.59
C ALA A 336 9.24 -6.70 2.28
N LEU A 337 8.78 -5.77 3.12
CA LEU A 337 9.13 -4.35 3.05
C LEU A 337 10.63 -4.13 3.33
N ARG A 338 11.18 -4.83 4.33
CA ARG A 338 12.62 -4.82 4.65
C ARG A 338 13.48 -5.15 3.42
N LYS A 339 13.14 -6.23 2.69
CA LYS A 339 13.86 -6.67 1.48
C LYS A 339 13.85 -5.60 0.38
N ASP A 340 12.77 -4.83 0.29
CA ASP A 340 12.60 -3.74 -0.68
C ASP A 340 13.25 -2.42 -0.24
N GLY A 341 13.85 -2.36 0.95
CA GLY A 341 14.39 -1.12 1.48
C GLY A 341 13.31 -0.13 1.94
N ILE A 342 12.11 -0.62 2.27
CA ILE A 342 10.98 0.19 2.74
C ILE A 342 10.81 -0.01 4.25
N ALA A 343 10.71 1.08 5.01
CA ALA A 343 10.39 1.02 6.43
C ALA A 343 8.90 0.76 6.65
N LEU A 344 8.55 -0.08 7.62
CA LEU A 344 7.20 -0.11 8.17
C LEU A 344 7.11 0.95 9.25
N GLU A 345 6.51 2.09 8.94
CA GLU A 345 6.52 3.28 9.80
C GLU A 345 5.67 3.11 11.07
N ALA A 346 6.05 3.83 12.12
CA ALA A 346 5.19 4.05 13.27
C ALA A 346 3.84 4.65 12.84
N GLU A 347 2.79 4.30 13.56
CA GLU A 347 1.38 4.62 13.27
C GLU A 347 0.84 4.04 11.95
N ALA A 348 1.61 3.24 11.23
CA ALA A 348 1.09 2.53 10.07
C ALA A 348 -0.01 1.55 10.51
N ILE A 349 -1.04 1.41 9.68
CA ILE A 349 -2.02 0.34 9.81
C ILE A 349 -1.63 -0.80 8.87
N VAL A 350 -1.57 -2.02 9.39
CA VAL A 350 -1.32 -3.22 8.59
C VAL A 350 -2.51 -4.16 8.66
N THR A 351 -3.08 -4.52 7.52
CA THR A 351 -4.09 -5.60 7.47
C THR A 351 -3.47 -6.89 6.97
N THR A 352 -3.83 -7.99 7.60
CA THR A 352 -3.12 -9.27 7.43
C THR A 352 -3.69 -10.18 6.35
N GLY A 353 -4.81 -9.80 5.74
CA GLY A 353 -5.57 -10.59 4.78
C GLY A 353 -6.84 -11.18 5.40
N ALA A 354 -7.73 -11.66 4.52
CA ALA A 354 -9.08 -12.11 4.86
C ALA A 354 -9.08 -13.27 5.86
N ALA A 355 -9.63 -13.04 7.05
CA ALA A 355 -9.96 -14.08 8.02
C ALA A 355 -11.35 -14.68 7.73
N ALA A 356 -12.30 -13.83 7.31
CA ALA A 356 -13.58 -14.18 6.73
C ALA A 356 -13.86 -13.26 5.51
N LEU A 357 -14.68 -13.72 4.58
CA LEU A 357 -14.83 -13.10 3.25
C LEU A 357 -16.26 -13.28 2.74
N LEU A 358 -16.83 -12.20 2.21
CA LEU A 358 -18.02 -12.22 1.37
C LEU A 358 -17.61 -11.89 -0.06
N THR A 359 -17.89 -12.80 -1.00
CA THR A 359 -17.63 -12.56 -2.43
C THR A 359 -18.64 -11.57 -3.00
N SER A 360 -18.32 -10.97 -4.14
CA SER A 360 -19.14 -9.91 -4.76
C SER A 360 -20.60 -10.30 -5.04
N ASP A 361 -20.87 -11.58 -5.27
CA ASP A 361 -22.21 -12.15 -5.50
C ASP A 361 -22.99 -12.39 -4.20
N GLN A 362 -22.30 -12.54 -3.08
CA GLN A 362 -22.90 -12.65 -1.75
C GLN A 362 -23.24 -11.28 -1.16
N VAL A 363 -22.57 -10.21 -1.61
CA VAL A 363 -22.82 -8.86 -1.09
C VAL A 363 -24.22 -8.38 -1.53
N PRO A 364 -25.08 -7.98 -0.58
CA PRO A 364 -26.46 -7.59 -0.86
C PRO A 364 -26.52 -6.19 -1.52
N TRP A 365 -26.35 -6.16 -2.83
CA TRP A 365 -26.42 -4.92 -3.62
C TRP A 365 -27.79 -4.25 -3.53
N GLY A 366 -27.77 -2.91 -3.46
CA GLY A 366 -28.94 -2.09 -3.74
C GLY A 366 -29.95 -1.91 -2.61
N LYS A 367 -29.72 -2.48 -1.44
CA LYS A 367 -30.40 -2.05 -0.21
C LYS A 367 -29.41 -1.26 0.61
N GLU A 368 -29.86 -0.24 1.35
CA GLU A 368 -29.04 0.28 2.45
C GLU A 368 -28.70 -0.92 3.35
N CYS A 369 -27.47 -1.38 3.22
CA CYS A 369 -26.97 -2.57 3.88
C CYS A 369 -25.95 -2.11 4.90
N VAL A 370 -26.10 -2.63 6.11
CA VAL A 370 -25.12 -2.46 7.16
C VAL A 370 -24.34 -3.75 7.28
N LEU A 371 -23.05 -3.72 6.95
CA LEU A 371 -22.15 -4.85 7.26
C LEU A 371 -21.48 -4.61 8.60
N GLU A 372 -21.44 -5.63 9.44
CA GLU A 372 -20.77 -5.67 10.72
C GLU A 372 -19.71 -6.79 10.72
N ALA A 373 -18.44 -6.43 10.92
CA ALA A 373 -17.37 -7.41 11.14
C ALA A 373 -16.94 -7.46 12.60
N SER A 374 -16.63 -8.66 13.10
CA SER A 374 -16.20 -8.86 14.49
C SER A 374 -15.03 -9.82 14.66
N LEU A 375 -14.23 -9.60 15.71
CA LEU A 375 -13.14 -10.46 16.16
C LEU A 375 -13.41 -10.93 17.60
N SER A 376 -14.04 -12.08 17.74
CA SER A 376 -14.41 -12.63 19.05
C SER A 376 -13.25 -13.39 19.67
N GLY A 377 -12.85 -13.00 20.89
CA GLY A 377 -11.73 -13.59 21.62
C GLY A 377 -10.41 -12.82 21.52
N LEU A 378 -10.41 -11.60 20.94
CA LEU A 378 -9.20 -10.77 20.83
C LEU A 378 -8.71 -10.19 22.18
N GLY A 379 -9.55 -10.23 23.23
CA GLY A 379 -9.31 -9.60 24.53
C GLY A 379 -10.40 -8.57 24.86
N GLY A 380 -10.43 -8.05 26.10
CA GLY A 380 -11.37 -7.00 26.54
C GLY A 380 -12.60 -7.44 27.35
N GLY A 381 -12.60 -8.67 27.89
CA GLY A 381 -13.74 -9.25 28.62
C GLY A 381 -14.81 -9.86 27.69
N GLU A 382 -15.73 -10.67 28.25
CA GLU A 382 -16.77 -11.45 27.53
C GLU A 382 -17.77 -10.63 26.67
N GLY A 383 -17.59 -9.31 26.55
CA GLY A 383 -18.44 -8.41 25.77
C GLY A 383 -17.73 -7.59 24.69
N ALA A 384 -16.40 -7.70 24.51
CA ALA A 384 -15.66 -6.90 23.53
C ALA A 384 -15.76 -7.45 22.10
N ALA A 385 -16.99 -7.68 21.61
CA ALA A 385 -17.23 -7.85 20.19
C ALA A 385 -17.01 -6.50 19.51
N GLN A 386 -15.83 -6.31 18.93
CA GLN A 386 -15.52 -5.10 18.17
C GLN A 386 -16.31 -5.15 16.86
N ARG A 387 -17.15 -4.15 16.57
CA ARG A 387 -18.01 -4.12 15.37
C ARG A 387 -17.61 -2.99 14.44
N VAL A 388 -17.45 -3.30 13.16
CA VAL A 388 -17.21 -2.29 12.12
C VAL A 388 -18.46 -2.09 11.30
N ARG A 389 -19.04 -0.89 11.28
CA ARG A 389 -20.28 -0.60 10.53
C ARG A 389 -19.99 0.03 9.17
N LEU A 390 -20.53 -0.54 8.11
CA LEU A 390 -20.47 -0.01 6.73
C LEU A 390 -21.87 0.17 6.13
N ASN A 391 -22.23 1.39 5.73
CA ASN A 391 -23.47 1.64 4.95
C ASN A 391 -23.19 1.62 3.44
N MET A 392 -23.87 0.74 2.70
CA MET A 392 -23.79 0.62 1.24
C MET A 392 -24.87 1.47 0.52
N PRO A 393 -24.63 2.01 -0.69
CA PRO A 393 -25.60 2.84 -1.41
C PRO A 393 -26.76 2.05 -2.06
N ARG A 394 -27.73 2.80 -2.61
CA ARG A 394 -29.07 2.37 -3.04
C ARG A 394 -29.13 1.54 -4.34
N GLU A 395 -30.27 0.87 -4.51
CA GLU A 395 -30.65 0.01 -5.65
C GLU A 395 -30.53 0.72 -6.99
N GLY A 396 -30.01 0.01 -8.00
CA GLY A 396 -29.97 0.48 -9.39
C GLY A 396 -28.56 0.70 -9.98
N VAL A 397 -27.51 0.70 -9.16
CA VAL A 397 -26.13 0.75 -9.63
C VAL A 397 -25.57 -0.66 -9.69
N ARG A 398 -25.68 -1.34 -10.84
CA ARG A 398 -24.91 -2.58 -11.05
C ARG A 398 -23.43 -2.20 -11.22
N PRO A 399 -22.50 -2.71 -10.41
CA PRO A 399 -21.07 -2.33 -10.47
C PRO A 399 -20.40 -2.56 -11.84
N TRP A 400 -21.01 -3.39 -12.69
CA TRP A 400 -20.47 -3.83 -13.98
C TRP A 400 -21.21 -3.24 -15.21
N GLU A 401 -22.32 -2.51 -15.04
CA GLU A 401 -23.05 -1.89 -16.16
C GLU A 401 -22.94 -0.36 -16.10
N ILE A 402 -21.77 0.17 -16.47
CA ILE A 402 -21.72 1.48 -17.13
C ILE A 402 -21.35 1.16 -18.56
N ARG A 403 -22.36 0.98 -19.43
CA ARG A 403 -22.16 0.99 -20.88
C ARG A 403 -21.68 2.39 -21.28
N GLU A 404 -20.74 2.41 -22.22
CA GLU A 404 -20.05 3.59 -22.79
C GLU A 404 -20.92 4.82 -23.02
#